data_AF-A0AAD2G8X7-F1
#
_entry.id   AF-A0AAD2G8X7-F1
#
_cell.length_a   1.000
_cell.length_b   1.000
_cell.length_c   1.000
_cell.angle_alpha   90.00
_cell.angle_beta   90.00
_cell.angle_gamma   90.00
#
_symmetry.space_group_name_H-M   'P 1'
#
loop_
_entity.id
_entity.type
_entity.pdbx_description
1 polymer ?
#
loop_
_entity_poly.entity_id
_entity_poly.type
_entity_poly.pdbx_seq_one_letter_code
_entity_poly.pdbx_strand_id
1 'polypeptide(L)'
;MTYLSRTARALSRSSILVNRVTLRPMTTIGENLKSKERYEESRFMKKQDEMNLDKMKQMKQLKIEEEQMLREEALHKEVIEPRMHDAAKILEETGERVSDAALKNLSKWKLDL
;
A
#
# COMPACT_ATOMS: atom_id res chain seq x y z
N MET A 1 -77.51 -2.75 29.24
CA MET A 1 -78.01 -2.18 27.97
C MET A 1 -77.92 -0.66 28.05
N THR A 2 -77.47 -0.03 26.95
CA THR A 2 -77.50 1.42 26.60
C THR A 2 -76.76 2.42 27.51
N TYR A 3 -76.07 3.48 27.07
CA TYR A 3 -75.33 3.87 25.85
C TYR A 3 -74.51 5.11 26.28
N LEU A 4 -73.26 5.19 25.81
CA LEU A 4 -72.51 6.40 25.37
C LEU A 4 -72.79 7.76 26.03
N SER A 5 -71.72 8.39 26.53
CA SER A 5 -71.23 9.65 25.92
C SER A 5 -69.77 9.92 26.26
N ARG A 6 -68.89 9.59 25.31
CA ARG A 6 -67.58 10.21 25.18
C ARG A 6 -67.79 11.69 24.86
N THR A 7 -67.30 12.58 25.72
CA THR A 7 -66.94 13.94 25.29
C THR A 7 -65.46 14.12 25.54
N ALA A 8 -64.72 14.01 24.45
CA ALA A 8 -63.31 14.33 24.34
C ALA A 8 -63.06 15.75 24.85
N ARG A 9 -62.19 15.91 25.85
CA ARG A 9 -61.60 17.22 26.14
C ARG A 9 -60.33 17.34 25.32
N ALA A 10 -60.43 18.21 24.33
CA ALA A 10 -59.42 18.55 23.36
C ALA A 10 -58.12 19.01 24.03
N LEU A 11 -57.01 18.48 23.52
CA LEU A 11 -55.80 19.18 23.11
C LEU A 11 -55.52 20.53 23.82
N SER A 12 -54.61 20.50 24.78
CA SER A 12 -53.63 21.59 24.91
C SER A 12 -52.26 20.96 25.12
N ARG A 13 -51.68 20.47 24.02
CA ARG A 13 -50.23 20.31 23.92
C ARG A 13 -49.68 21.71 23.77
N SER A 14 -49.28 22.35 24.87
CA SER A 14 -48.39 23.50 24.81
C SER A 14 -47.02 23.01 24.35
N SER A 15 -46.84 22.83 23.05
CA SER A 15 -45.51 22.76 22.45
C SER A 15 -44.87 24.11 22.69
N ILE A 16 -44.04 24.22 23.72
CA ILE A 16 -43.07 25.29 23.81
C ILE A 16 -42.12 25.03 22.64
N LEU A 17 -42.44 25.63 21.50
CA LEU A 17 -41.48 25.86 20.43
C LEU A 17 -40.46 26.82 21.01
N VAL A 18 -39.44 26.26 21.66
CA VAL A 18 -38.21 26.98 21.94
C VAL A 18 -37.66 27.31 20.55
N ASN A 19 -37.95 28.53 20.09
CA ASN A 19 -37.18 29.17 19.04
C ASN A 19 -35.72 29.17 19.52
N ARG A 20 -34.99 28.09 19.24
CA ARG A 20 -33.54 28.13 19.20
C ARG A 20 -33.22 29.04 18.02
N VAL A 21 -33.19 30.34 18.30
CA VAL A 21 -32.40 31.28 17.53
C VAL A 21 -31.01 30.65 17.53
N THR A 22 -30.65 30.00 16.43
CA THR A 22 -29.29 29.55 16.19
C THR A 22 -28.47 30.82 16.03
N LEU A 23 -28.05 31.40 17.15
CA LEU A 23 -27.01 32.41 17.19
C LEU A 23 -25.80 31.76 16.54
N ARG A 24 -25.53 32.11 15.28
CA ARG A 24 -24.26 31.76 14.64
C ARG A 24 -23.19 32.43 15.52
N PRO A 25 -22.25 31.69 16.11
CA PRO A 25 -21.14 32.32 16.80
C PRO A 25 -20.45 33.21 15.77
N MET A 26 -20.45 34.53 15.99
CA MET A 26 -19.61 35.43 15.22
C MET A 26 -18.17 35.15 15.63
N THR A 27 -17.55 34.17 14.98
CA THR A 27 -16.11 33.96 15.02
C THR A 27 -15.45 35.24 14.57
N THR A 28 -14.56 35.78 15.40
CA THR A 28 -13.82 36.99 15.06
C THR A 28 -12.92 36.71 13.85
N ILE A 29 -12.62 37.73 13.04
CA ILE A 29 -11.80 37.58 11.82
C ILE A 29 -10.46 36.88 12.14
N GLY A 30 -9.89 37.12 13.33
CA GLY A 30 -8.67 36.46 13.80
C GLY A 30 -8.81 34.96 14.08
N GLU A 31 -9.97 34.49 14.55
CA GLU A 31 -10.22 33.06 14.75
C GLU A 31 -10.38 32.32 13.42
N ASN A 32 -11.03 32.96 12.44
CA ASN A 32 -11.16 32.42 11.10
C ASN A 32 -9.80 32.31 10.39
N LEU A 33 -8.92 33.33 10.53
CA LEU A 33 -7.56 33.27 10.01
C LEU A 33 -6.74 32.14 10.64
N LYS A 34 -6.76 32.01 11.97
CA LYS A 34 -6.07 30.91 12.69
C LYS A 34 -6.58 29.54 12.29
N SER A 35 -7.89 29.40 12.07
CA SER A 35 -8.48 28.13 11.61
C SER A 35 -8.03 27.78 10.19
N LYS A 36 -7.89 28.78 9.31
CA LYS A 36 -7.41 28.61 7.95
C LYS A 36 -5.93 28.23 7.92
N GLU A 37 -5.09 28.91 8.71
CA GLU A 37 -3.67 28.57 8.87
C GLU A 37 -3.48 27.12 9.32
N ARG A 38 -4.21 26.69 10.36
CA ARG A 38 -4.16 25.29 10.85
C ARG A 38 -4.59 24.28 9.79
N TYR A 39 -5.58 24.62 8.97
CA TYR A 39 -6.05 23.75 7.90
C TYR A 39 -5.01 23.64 6.77
N GLU A 40 -4.38 24.75 6.39
CA GLU A 40 -3.32 24.76 5.37
C GLU A 40 -2.08 24.01 5.85
N GLU A 41 -1.67 24.20 7.12
CA GLU A 41 -0.59 23.43 7.74
C GLU A 41 -0.91 21.94 7.77
N SER A 42 -2.12 21.55 8.19
CA SER A 42 -2.56 20.15 8.19
C SER A 42 -2.56 19.54 6.78
N ARG A 43 -2.97 20.31 5.77
CA ARG A 43 -2.95 19.87 4.37
C ARG A 43 -1.53 19.69 3.85
N PHE A 44 -0.63 20.59 4.23
CA PHE A 44 0.78 20.50 3.88
C PHE A 44 1.44 19.27 4.49
N MET A 45 1.26 19.07 5.81
CA MET A 45 1.81 17.91 6.52
C MET A 45 1.30 16.59 5.95
N LYS A 46 -0.01 16.48 5.65
CA LYS A 46 -0.56 15.28 5.00
C LYS A 46 0.10 14.97 3.65
N LYS A 47 0.31 15.97 2.80
CA LYS A 47 1.01 15.77 1.52
C LYS A 47 2.45 15.32 1.73
N GLN A 48 3.13 15.88 2.73
CA GLN A 48 4.50 15.49 3.05
C GLN A 48 4.57 14.05 3.57
N ASP A 49 3.63 13.63 4.42
CA ASP A 49 3.52 12.27 4.91
C ASP A 49 3.24 11.27 3.78
N GLU A 50 2.34 11.61 2.86
CA GLU A 50 2.05 10.81 1.66
C GLU A 50 3.31 10.63 0.79
N MET A 51 4.04 11.73 0.50
CA MET A 51 5.30 11.63 -0.25
C MET A 51 6.35 10.79 0.46
N ASN A 52 6.45 10.90 1.79
CA ASN A 52 7.41 10.12 2.57
C ASN A 52 7.05 8.63 2.58
N LEU A 53 5.76 8.31 2.67
CA LEU A 53 5.26 6.95 2.56
C LEU A 53 5.58 6.34 1.19
N ASP A 54 5.40 7.08 0.11
CA ASP A 54 5.69 6.61 -1.24
C ASP A 54 7.20 6.40 -1.44
N LYS A 55 8.05 7.32 -0.98
CA LYS A 55 9.51 7.14 -0.98
C LYS A 55 9.93 5.90 -0.19
N MET A 56 9.34 5.66 0.97
CA MET A 56 9.62 4.47 1.78
C MET A 56 9.23 3.17 1.08
N LYS A 57 8.09 3.15 0.37
CA LYS A 57 7.68 1.99 -0.42
C LYS A 57 8.65 1.71 -1.56
N GLN A 58 9.05 2.75 -2.31
CA GLN A 58 10.02 2.61 -3.39
C GLN A 58 11.37 2.09 -2.88
N MET A 59 11.89 2.64 -1.78
CA MET A 59 13.14 2.17 -1.18
C MET A 59 13.06 0.72 -0.70
N LYS A 60 11.92 0.30 -0.13
CA LYS A 60 11.73 -1.10 0.26
C LYS A 60 11.70 -2.02 -0.95
N GLN A 61 11.04 -1.60 -2.02
CA GLN A 61 10.94 -2.40 -3.24
C GLN A 61 12.31 -2.58 -3.91
N LEU A 62 13.10 -1.50 -4.01
CA LEU A 62 14.48 -1.56 -4.51
C LEU A 62 15.36 -2.50 -3.68
N LYS A 63 15.24 -2.47 -2.34
CA LYS A 63 15.98 -3.41 -1.48
C LYS A 63 15.60 -4.87 -1.72
N ILE A 64 14.31 -5.14 -1.92
CA ILE A 64 13.84 -6.50 -2.22
C ILE A 64 14.40 -6.96 -3.57
N GLU A 65 14.39 -6.09 -4.58
CA GLU A 65 14.96 -6.39 -5.89
C GLU A 65 16.48 -6.64 -5.83
N GLU A 66 17.23 -5.82 -5.10
CA GLU A 66 18.67 -6.05 -4.87
C GLU A 66 18.93 -7.38 -4.15
N GLU A 67 18.18 -7.70 -3.08
CA GLU A 67 18.32 -8.97 -2.38
C GLU A 67 17.98 -10.17 -3.27
N GLN A 68 17.00 -10.05 -4.16
CA GLN A 68 16.66 -11.09 -5.12
C GLN A 68 17.77 -11.29 -6.14
N MET A 69 18.30 -10.22 -6.72
CA MET A 69 19.42 -10.31 -7.68
C MET A 69 20.65 -10.93 -7.03
N LEU A 70 21.01 -10.53 -5.80
CA LEU A 70 22.14 -11.11 -5.08
C LEU A 70 21.96 -12.61 -4.83
N ARG A 71 20.73 -13.05 -4.51
CA ARG A 71 20.42 -14.49 -4.36
C ARG A 71 20.51 -15.23 -5.68
N GLU A 72 20.03 -14.65 -6.77
CA GLU A 72 20.13 -15.26 -8.11
C GLU A 72 21.58 -15.37 -8.58
N GLU A 73 22.40 -14.34 -8.35
CA GLU A 73 23.83 -14.38 -8.65
C GLU A 73 24.57 -15.42 -7.79
N ALA A 74 24.23 -15.54 -6.50
CA ALA A 74 24.80 -16.56 -5.63
C ALA A 74 24.44 -17.97 -6.11
N LEU A 75 23.17 -18.22 -6.44
CA LEU A 75 22.73 -19.50 -7.00
C LEU A 75 23.43 -19.83 -8.34
N HIS A 76 23.65 -18.82 -9.19
CA HIS A 76 24.36 -19.01 -10.45
C HIS A 76 25.82 -19.43 -10.21
N LYS A 77 26.53 -18.75 -9.31
CA LYS A 77 27.94 -19.04 -9.00
C LYS A 77 28.12 -20.36 -8.26
N GLU A 78 27.24 -20.69 -7.32
CA GLU A 78 27.38 -21.89 -6.51
C GLU A 78 26.91 -23.16 -7.22
N VAL A 79 25.87 -23.07 -8.06
CA VAL A 79 25.20 -24.26 -8.59
C VAL A 79 25.40 -24.40 -10.10
N ILE A 80 25.29 -23.30 -10.86
CA ILE A 80 25.32 -23.35 -12.33
C ILE A 80 26.76 -23.41 -12.83
N GLU A 81 27.68 -22.59 -12.32
CA GLU A 81 29.08 -22.54 -12.77
C GLU A 81 29.84 -23.86 -12.57
N PRO A 82 29.79 -24.54 -11.41
CA PRO A 82 30.49 -25.81 -11.23
C PRO A 82 29.94 -26.89 -12.17
N ARG A 83 28.62 -26.91 -12.41
CA ARG A 83 28.00 -27.86 -13.33
C ARG A 83 28.29 -27.56 -14.79
N MET A 84 28.44 -26.29 -15.16
CA MET A 84 28.93 -25.90 -16.48
C MET A 84 30.37 -26.38 -16.69
N HIS A 85 31.22 -26.24 -15.66
CA HIS A 85 32.59 -26.74 -15.71
C HIS A 85 32.65 -28.27 -15.83
N ASP A 86 31.83 -29.01 -15.08
CA ASP A 86 31.72 -30.47 -15.20
C ASP A 86 31.24 -30.90 -16.59
N ALA A 87 30.22 -30.21 -17.14
CA ALA A 87 29.70 -30.49 -18.47
C ALA A 87 30.75 -30.18 -19.56
N ALA A 88 31.48 -29.06 -19.43
CA ALA A 88 32.56 -28.70 -20.34
C ALA A 88 33.68 -29.76 -20.31
N LYS A 89 34.06 -30.25 -19.12
CA LYS A 89 35.09 -31.28 -18.96
C LYS A 89 34.69 -32.61 -19.63
N ILE A 90 33.44 -33.04 -19.47
CA ILE A 90 32.91 -34.25 -20.15
C ILE A 90 32.93 -34.07 -21.67
N LEU A 91 32.59 -32.88 -22.16
CA LEU A 91 32.54 -32.59 -23.59
C LEU A 91 33.93 -32.45 -24.23
N GLU A 92 34.91 -31.97 -23.47
CA GLU A 92 36.33 -31.99 -23.88
C GLU A 92 36.84 -33.42 -24.04
N GLU A 93 36.47 -34.34 -23.13
CA GLU A 93 36.81 -35.77 -23.23
C GLU A 93 36.19 -36.43 -24.46
N THR A 94 35.01 -35.98 -24.92
CA THR A 94 34.35 -36.48 -26.13
C THR A 94 34.74 -35.74 -27.40
N GLY A 95 35.54 -34.68 -27.31
CA GLY A 95 36.03 -33.90 -28.45
C GLY A 95 34.98 -32.99 -29.11
N GLU A 96 33.82 -32.78 -28.46
CA GLU A 96 32.75 -31.93 -28.97
C GLU A 96 32.84 -30.51 -28.38
N ARG A 97 32.90 -29.49 -29.25
CA ARG A 97 32.87 -28.09 -28.81
C ARG A 97 31.44 -27.58 -28.81
N VAL A 98 30.90 -27.35 -27.61
CA VAL A 98 29.54 -26.83 -27.40
C VAL A 98 29.64 -25.36 -26.99
N SER A 99 28.67 -24.55 -27.42
CA SER A 99 28.61 -23.12 -27.04
C SER A 99 28.24 -22.96 -25.57
N ASP A 100 28.73 -21.89 -24.93
CA ASP A 100 28.43 -21.58 -23.52
C ASP A 100 26.93 -21.50 -23.22
N ALA A 101 26.14 -21.05 -24.20
CA ALA A 101 24.68 -21.01 -24.10
C ALA A 101 24.06 -22.42 -23.99
N ALA A 102 24.58 -23.38 -24.74
CA ALA A 102 24.12 -24.76 -24.68
C ALA A 102 24.61 -25.47 -23.40
N LEU A 103 25.81 -25.19 -22.92
CA LEU A 103 26.29 -25.63 -21.60
C LEU A 103 25.41 -25.12 -20.46
N LYS A 104 25.01 -23.85 -20.52
CA LYS A 104 24.10 -23.25 -19.52
C LYS A 104 22.71 -23.87 -19.56
N ASN A 105 22.20 -24.22 -20.74
CA ASN A 105 20.91 -24.91 -20.87
C ASN A 105 20.99 -26.36 -20.36
N LEU A 106 22.10 -27.06 -20.60
CA LEU A 106 22.34 -28.40 -20.07
C LEU A 106 22.47 -28.42 -18.55
N SER A 107 23.15 -27.44 -17.96
CA SER A 107 23.29 -27.35 -16.50
C SER A 107 21.97 -27.02 -15.82
N LYS A 108 21.14 -26.15 -16.42
CA LYS A 108 19.76 -25.89 -15.98
C LYS A 108 18.87 -27.12 -16.08
N TRP A 109 18.90 -27.83 -17.23
CA TRP A 109 18.14 -29.07 -17.42
C TRP A 109 18.50 -30.13 -16.37
N LYS A 110 19.78 -30.29 -16.04
CA LYS A 110 20.24 -31.22 -14.99
C LYS A 110 19.81 -30.81 -13.57
N LEU A 111 19.35 -29.58 -13.38
CA LEU A 111 18.93 -29.03 -12.09
C LEU A 111 17.41 -28.98 -11.93
N ASP A 112 16.62 -29.36 -12.94
CA ASP A 112 15.16 -29.13 -12.97
C ASP A 112 14.79 -27.66 -12.66
N LEU A 113 15.63 -26.72 -13.14
CA LEU A 113 15.48 -25.27 -12.99
C LEU A 113 14.89 -24.62 -14.24
#